data_AF-A0A8H8PAB7-F1
#
_entry.id   AF-A0A8H8PAB7-F1
#
_cell.length_a   1.000
_cell.length_b   1.000
_cell.length_c   1.000
_cell.angle_alpha   90.00
_cell.angle_beta   90.00
_cell.angle_gamma   90.00
#
_symmetry.space_group_name_H-M   'P 1'
#
loop_
_entity.id
_entity.type
_entity.pdbx_description
1 polymer ?
#
loop_
_entity_poly.entity_id
_entity_poly.type
_entity_poly.pdbx_seq_one_letter_code
_entity_poly.pdbx_strand_id
1 'polypeptide(L)' 'MSTVFMEHKLIRSLGVVGHIEGIVVSPKMQGKKLGLRIINILTHISKAQGAYKTILKYSNENILWLQTEGERDD' A
#
# COMPACT_ATOMS: atom_id res chain seq x y z
N MET A 1 7.47 4.02 -10.05
CA MET A 1 6.54 2.91 -10.37
C MET A 1 5.83 2.54 -9.08
N SER A 2 4.68 1.86 -9.13
CA SER A 2 4.00 1.31 -7.96
C SER A 2 3.00 0.26 -8.42
N THR A 3 2.86 -0.83 -7.67
CA THR A 3 1.98 -1.96 -8.02
C THR A 3 1.12 -2.33 -6.83
N VAL A 4 -0.10 -2.82 -7.12
CA VAL A 4 -0.91 -3.58 -6.16
C VAL A 4 -1.15 -4.98 -6.71
N PHE A 5 -0.79 -6.00 -5.95
CA PHE A 5 -0.96 -7.41 -6.29
C PHE A 5 -2.06 -8.04 -5.44
N MET A 6 -3.00 -8.75 -6.07
CA MET A 6 -4.14 -9.36 -5.40
C MET A 6 -3.87 -10.84 -5.13
N GLU A 7 -3.62 -11.20 -3.87
CA GLU A 7 -3.33 -12.59 -3.46
C GLU A 7 -4.60 -13.28 -2.92
N HIS A 8 -4.99 -14.40 -3.52
CA HIS A 8 -6.09 -15.22 -3.02
C HIS A 8 -5.61 -16.15 -1.91
N LYS A 9 -6.21 -16.03 -0.73
CA LYS A 9 -5.96 -16.87 0.44
C LYS A 9 -6.99 -17.99 0.50
N LEU A 10 -6.67 -19.13 -0.11
CA LEU A 10 -7.58 -20.28 -0.18
C LEU A 10 -8.08 -20.75 1.19
N ILE A 11 -7.20 -20.79 2.19
CA ILE A 11 -7.51 -21.21 3.56
C ILE A 11 -8.32 -20.19 4.38
N ARG A 12 -8.62 -19.01 3.83
CA ARG A 12 -9.36 -17.94 4.51
C ARG A 12 -10.64 -17.62 3.77
N SER A 13 -11.48 -18.64 3.57
CA SER A 13 -12.76 -18.53 2.85
C SER A 13 -12.62 -17.92 1.46
N LEU A 14 -11.54 -18.28 0.75
CA LEU A 14 -11.16 -17.69 -0.55
C LEU A 14 -11.01 -16.15 -0.53
N GLY A 15 -10.74 -15.56 0.64
CA GLY A 15 -10.56 -14.13 0.79
C GLY A 15 -9.32 -13.62 0.06
N VAL A 16 -9.31 -12.33 -0.27
CA VAL A 16 -8.24 -11.68 -1.03
C VAL A 16 -7.47 -10.69 -0.17
N VAL A 17 -6.15 -10.66 -0.29
CA VAL A 17 -5.28 -9.64 0.30
C VAL A 17 -4.65 -8.81 -0.82
N GLY A 18 -4.67 -7.49 -0.71
CA GLY A 18 -3.91 -6.62 -1.60
C GLY A 18 -2.50 -6.38 -1.07
N HIS A 19 -1.49 -6.45 -1.93
CA HIS A 19 -0.08 -6.23 -1.61
C HIS A 19 0.42 -5.03 -2.40
N ILE A 20 0.68 -3.92 -1.71
CA ILE A 20 1.28 -2.74 -2.33
C ILE A 20 2.80 -2.89 -2.28
N GLU A 21 3.44 -2.71 -3.43
CA GLU A 21 4.88 -2.85 -3.59
C GLU A 21 5.47 -1.76 -4.50
N GLY A 22 6.77 -1.52 -4.31
CA GLY A 22 7.59 -0.74 -5.24
C GLY A 22 7.24 0.74 -5.32
N ILE A 23 6.66 1.34 -4.27
CA ILE A 23 6.39 2.80 -4.26
C ILE A 23 7.72 3.55 -4.31
N VAL A 24 7.90 4.34 -5.37
CA VAL A 24 9.06 5.21 -5.53
C VAL A 24 8.59 6.60 -5.94
N VAL A 25 9.00 7.61 -5.17
CA VAL A 25 8.77 9.03 -5.45
C VAL A 25 10.11 9.68 -5.80
N SER A 26 10.15 10.45 -6.89
CA SER A 26 11.34 11.21 -7.27
C SER A 26 11.82 12.11 -6.12
N PRO A 27 13.13 12.21 -5.85
CA PRO A 27 13.67 13.08 -4.79
C PRO A 27 13.17 14.53 -4.88
N LYS A 28 13.03 15.08 -6.11
CA LYS A 28 12.52 16.44 -6.35
C LYS A 28 11.06 16.65 -5.95
N MET A 29 10.34 15.55 -5.73
CA MET A 29 8.91 15.53 -5.46
C MET A 29 8.59 14.96 -4.07
N GLN A 30 9.61 14.61 -3.27
CA GLN A 30 9.45 14.26 -1.86
C GLN A 30 8.92 15.46 -1.05
N GLY A 31 8.28 15.18 0.09
CA GLY A 31 7.62 16.20 0.92
C GLY A 31 6.26 16.69 0.40
N LYS A 32 5.86 16.35 -0.83
CA LYS A 32 4.58 16.79 -1.45
C LYS A 32 3.41 15.82 -1.29
N LYS A 33 3.49 14.91 -0.31
CA LYS A 33 2.46 13.87 -0.03
C LYS A 33 2.11 12.96 -1.22
N LEU A 34 2.93 12.88 -2.27
CA LEU A 34 2.65 12.04 -3.44
C LEU A 34 2.68 10.55 -3.13
N GLY A 35 3.61 10.10 -2.28
CA GLY A 35 3.62 8.71 -1.79
C GLY A 35 2.30 8.33 -1.12
N LEU A 36 1.71 9.25 -0.36
CA LEU A 36 0.48 9.01 0.39
C LEU A 36 -0.71 8.89 -0.54
N ARG A 37 -0.76 9.77 -1.54
CA ARG A 37 -1.78 9.70 -2.60
C ARG A 37 -1.69 8.37 -3.35
N ILE A 38 -0.48 7.90 -3.69
CA ILE A 38 -0.29 6.60 -4.34
C ILE A 38 -0.81 5.47 -3.44
N ILE A 39 -0.45 5.46 -2.15
CA ILE A 39 -0.93 4.45 -1.19
C ILE A 39 -2.46 4.46 -1.12
N ASN A 40 -3.08 5.63 -0.95
CA ASN A 40 -4.53 5.76 -0.82
C ASN A 40 -5.25 5.26 -2.08
N ILE A 41 -4.74 5.59 -3.26
CA ILE A 41 -5.29 5.12 -4.54
C ILE A 41 -5.17 3.59 -4.64
N LEU A 42 -4.01 3.02 -4.34
CA LEU A 42 -3.79 1.58 -4.45
C LEU A 42 -4.59 0.80 -3.39
N THR A 43 -4.74 1.34 -2.18
CA THR A 43 -5.61 0.79 -1.14
C THR A 43 -7.08 0.84 -1.58
N HIS A 44 -7.52 1.94 -2.20
CA HIS A 44 -8.87 2.03 -2.75
C HIS A 44 -9.11 0.99 -3.85
N ILE A 45 -8.17 0.85 -4.79
CA ILE A 45 -8.24 -0.15 -5.86
C ILE A 45 -8.30 -1.56 -5.27
N SER A 46 -7.44 -1.88 -4.31
CA SER A 46 -7.42 -3.16 -3.61
C SER A 46 -8.78 -3.50 -2.96
N LYS A 47 -9.33 -2.56 -2.18
CA LYS A 47 -10.65 -2.72 -1.54
C LYS A 47 -11.75 -2.89 -2.59
N ALA A 48 -11.74 -2.10 -3.66
CA ALA A 48 -12.72 -2.19 -4.75
C ALA A 48 -12.66 -3.54 -5.50
N GLN A 49 -11.50 -4.20 -5.51
CA GLN A 49 -11.30 -5.54 -6.07
C GLN A 49 -11.58 -6.67 -5.07
N GLY A 50 -12.18 -6.37 -3.91
CA GLY A 50 -12.63 -7.36 -2.94
C GLY A 50 -11.58 -7.80 -1.92
N ALA A 51 -10.45 -7.11 -1.81
CA ALA A 51 -9.50 -7.39 -0.75
C ALA A 51 -10.07 -7.03 0.63
N TYR A 52 -10.03 -7.97 1.57
CA TYR A 52 -10.47 -7.74 2.95
C TYR A 52 -9.43 -6.97 3.77
N LYS A 53 -8.18 -6.94 3.31
CA LYS A 53 -7.11 -6.08 3.84
C LYS A 53 -6.08 -5.78 2.77
N THR A 54 -5.37 -4.66 2.93
CA THR A 54 -4.27 -4.27 2.06
C THR A 54 -3.01 -4.10 2.90
N ILE A 55 -1.92 -4.75 2.51
CA ILE A 55 -0.63 -4.63 3.19
C ILE A 55 0.37 -3.92 2.30
N LEU A 56 1.20 -3.09 2.90
CA LEU A 56 2.31 -2.41 2.23
C LEU A 56 3.62 -3.01 2.72
N LYS A 57 4.45 -3.48 1.78
CA LYS A 57 5.80 -3.95 2.10
C LYS A 57 6.79 -2.82 1.87
N TYR A 58 7.53 -2.44 2.90
CA TYR A 58 8.59 -1.43 2.82
C TYR A 58 9.96 -2.05 3.13
N SER A 59 11.01 -1.51 2.52
CA SER A 59 12.40 -1.70 2.98
C SER A 59 12.70 -0.72 4.11
N ASN A 60 13.68 -1.04 4.97
CA ASN A 60 14.01 -0.25 6.18
C ASN A 60 14.30 1.24 5.90
N GLU A 61 14.75 1.58 4.69
CA GLU A 61 15.07 2.95 4.26
C GLU A 61 13.82 3.82 4.02
N ASN A 62 12.65 3.22 3.83
CA ASN A 62 11.40 3.92 3.45
C ASN A 62 10.45 4.19 4.63
N ILE A 63 10.80 3.75 5.84
CA ILE A 63 9.92 3.78 7.04
C ILE A 63 9.69 5.22 7.53
N LEU A 64 10.69 6.08 7.41
CA LEU A 64 10.70 7.41 8.00
C LEU A 64 9.55 8.30 7.50
N TRP A 65 9.06 8.08 6.28
CA TRP A 65 7.99 8.87 5.67
C TRP A 65 6.57 8.36 5.99
N LEU A 66 6.40 7.08 6.35
CA LEU A 66 5.09 6.49 6.70
C LEU A 66 4.67 6.80 8.14
N GLN A 67 5.62 6.78 9.07
CA GLN A 67 5.34 7.01 10.50
C GLN A 67 4.93 8.44 10.84
N THR A 68 5.15 9.39 9.94
CA THR A 68 4.81 10.79 10.17
C THR A 68 3.32 11.10 9.96
N GLU A 69 2.57 10.25 9.24
CA GLU A 69 1.22 10.60 8.74
C GLU A 69 0.17 9.44 8.74
N GLY A 70 0.39 8.28 9.35
CA GLY A 70 -0.49 7.11 9.13
C GLY A 70 -0.94 6.34 10.38
N GLU A 71 -2.24 6.47 10.70
CA GLU A 71 -3.02 5.62 11.59
C GLU A 71 -2.90 4.14 11.23
N ARG A 72 -2.86 3.29 12.27
CA ARG A 72 -3.02 1.84 12.15
C ARG A 72 -4.50 1.55 11.90
N ASP A 73 -4.85 1.32 10.64
CA ASP A 73 -6.00 0.47 10.35
C ASP A 73 -5.51 -0.99 10.45
N ASP A 74 -5.95 -1.60 11.55
CA ASP A 74 -6.05 -3.04 11.93
C ASP A 74 -5.50 -4.14 10.99
#